data_AF-A0A0V0IWJ6-F1
#
_entry.id   AF-A0A0V0IWJ6-F1
#
_cell.length_a   1.000
_cell.length_b   1.000
_cell.length_c   1.000
_cell.angle_alpha   90.00
_cell.angle_beta   90.00
_cell.angle_gamma   90.00
#
_symmetry.space_group_name_H-M   'P 1'
#
loop_
_entity.id
_entity.type
_entity.pdbx_description
1 polymer ?
#
loop_
_entity_poly.entity_id
_entity_poly.type
_entity_poly.pdbx_seq_one_letter_code
_entity_poly.pdbx_strand_id
1 'polypeptide(L)'
;MFNLNNVKLQFTENALRLIAEKAIARNTGARGLRSILENILTEAMFEVPGSKPGEESVEVVLVDEEAVGTADTIGCGAKILHGSSGLENISPTTGSSMTMEKNEATKEDLDLESEDPARALSL
;
A
#
# COMPACT_ATOMS: atom_id res chain seq x y z
N MET A 1 3.89 3.30 -2.46
CA MET A 1 4.26 3.46 -3.88
C MET A 1 3.14 4.18 -4.63
N PHE A 2 1.94 3.60 -4.77
CA PHE A 2 0.80 4.26 -5.46
C PHE A 2 0.44 5.66 -4.92
N ASN A 3 0.42 5.84 -3.60
CA ASN A 3 0.12 7.13 -2.97
C ASN A 3 1.12 8.26 -3.31
N LEU A 4 2.36 7.91 -3.69
CA LEU A 4 3.39 8.88 -4.10
C LEU A 4 3.17 9.37 -5.54
N ASN A 5 2.43 8.59 -6.34
CA ASN A 5 2.07 8.91 -7.73
C ASN A 5 0.63 9.42 -7.84
N ASN A 6 -0.01 9.82 -6.73
CA ASN A 6 -1.42 10.23 -6.68
C ASN A 6 -2.42 9.19 -7.21
N VAL A 7 -2.05 7.90 -7.22
CA VAL A 7 -2.91 6.80 -7.67
C VAL A 7 -3.66 6.19 -6.48
N LYS A 8 -4.98 6.01 -6.62
CA LYS A 8 -5.82 5.33 -5.62
C LYS A 8 -5.75 3.81 -5.82
N LEU A 9 -5.47 3.06 -4.77
CA LEU A 9 -5.55 1.60 -4.78
C LEU A 9 -6.86 1.16 -4.12
N GLN A 10 -7.67 0.38 -4.83
CA GLN A 10 -8.96 -0.14 -4.37
C GLN A 10 -9.01 -1.65 -4.42
N PHE A 11 -9.68 -2.25 -3.44
CA PHE A 11 -9.91 -3.69 -3.37
C PHE A 11 -11.41 -3.95 -3.29
N THR A 12 -11.89 -4.92 -4.05
CA THR A 12 -13.24 -5.46 -3.85
C THR A 12 -13.24 -6.40 -2.62
N GLU A 13 -14.38 -6.53 -1.97
CA GLU A 13 -14.55 -7.43 -0.81
C GLU A 13 -14.23 -8.89 -1.19
N ASN A 14 -14.68 -9.33 -2.37
CA ASN A 14 -14.40 -10.66 -2.88
C ASN A 14 -12.90 -10.90 -3.10
N ALA A 15 -12.17 -9.90 -3.63
CA ALA A 15 -10.72 -10.00 -3.77
C ALA A 15 -10.02 -10.19 -2.41
N LEU A 16 -10.40 -9.42 -1.40
CA LEU A 16 -9.83 -9.53 -0.06
C LEU A 16 -10.05 -10.94 0.53
N ARG A 17 -11.26 -11.47 0.37
CA ARG A 17 -11.60 -12.82 0.81
C ARG A 17 -10.77 -13.88 0.08
N LEU A 18 -10.67 -13.80 -1.24
CA LEU A 18 -9.87 -14.74 -2.04
C LEU A 18 -8.38 -14.68 -1.68
N ILE A 19 -7.83 -13.48 -1.46
CA ILE A 19 -6.44 -13.31 -1.02
C ILE A 19 -6.21 -14.00 0.33
N ALA A 20 -7.14 -13.85 1.28
CA ALA A 20 -7.06 -14.51 2.59
C ALA A 20 -7.12 -16.04 2.47
N GLU A 21 -8.07 -16.57 1.70
CA GLU A 21 -8.21 -18.01 1.45
C GLU A 21 -6.94 -18.59 0.79
N LYS A 22 -6.37 -17.88 -0.19
CA LYS A 22 -5.14 -18.27 -0.89
C LYS A 22 -3.92 -18.26 0.04
N ALA A 23 -3.84 -17.29 0.97
CA ALA A 23 -2.77 -17.24 1.96
C ALA A 23 -2.84 -18.39 2.97
N ILE A 24 -4.06 -18.76 3.39
CA ILE A 24 -4.31 -19.91 4.26
C ILE A 24 -3.92 -21.21 3.53
N ALA A 25 -4.38 -21.39 2.29
CA ALA A 25 -4.08 -22.58 1.48
C ALA A 25 -2.57 -22.81 1.29
N ARG A 26 -1.79 -21.73 1.15
CA ARG A 26 -0.33 -21.79 0.99
C ARG A 26 0.43 -22.03 2.31
N ASN A 27 -0.25 -22.18 3.46
CA ASN A 27 0.36 -22.38 4.78
C ASN A 27 1.44 -21.35 5.15
N THR A 28 1.34 -20.14 4.60
CA THR A 28 2.34 -19.08 4.79
C THR A 28 1.89 -18.04 5.81
N GLY A 29 0.63 -18.11 6.25
CA GLY A 29 0.03 -17.15 7.18
C GLY A 29 0.15 -15.70 6.69
N ALA A 30 0.31 -14.77 7.62
CA ALA A 30 0.43 -13.34 7.30
C ALA A 30 1.65 -13.01 6.41
N ARG A 31 2.72 -13.83 6.44
CA ARG A 31 3.92 -13.63 5.60
C ARG A 31 3.62 -13.87 4.11
N GLY A 32 2.70 -14.78 3.81
CA GLY A 32 2.31 -15.11 2.44
C GLY A 32 1.51 -14.03 1.74
N LEU A 33 0.77 -13.22 2.50
CA LEU A 33 -0.06 -12.15 1.96
C LEU A 33 0.75 -11.16 1.13
N ARG A 34 1.96 -10.82 1.60
CA ARG A 34 2.84 -9.91 0.87
C ARG A 34 3.21 -10.46 -0.51
N SER A 35 3.59 -11.73 -0.59
CA SER A 35 3.94 -12.36 -1.88
C SER A 35 2.75 -12.45 -2.83
N ILE A 36 1.55 -12.70 -2.31
CA ILE A 36 0.32 -12.72 -3.11
C ILE A 36 0.03 -11.31 -3.66
N LEU A 37 0.10 -10.29 -2.80
CA LEU A 37 -0.13 -8.89 -3.19
C LEU A 37 0.95 -8.38 -4.16
N GLU A 38 2.22 -8.71 -3.94
CA GLU A 38 3.30 -8.35 -4.87
C GLU A 38 3.02 -8.93 -6.25
N ASN A 39 2.65 -10.22 -6.35
CA ASN A 39 2.32 -10.83 -7.64
C ASN A 39 1.16 -10.13 -8.35
N ILE A 40 0.09 -9.79 -7.63
CA ILE A 40 -1.09 -9.14 -8.22
C ILE A 40 -0.79 -7.71 -8.68
N LEU A 41 0.03 -6.99 -7.90
CA LEU A 41 0.30 -5.57 -8.12
C LEU A 41 1.53 -5.32 -8.98
N THR A 42 2.33 -6.35 -9.31
CA THR A 42 3.60 -6.18 -10.04
C THR A 42 3.41 -5.42 -11.34
N GLU A 43 2.44 -5.81 -12.17
CA GLU A 43 2.17 -5.15 -13.45
C GLU A 43 1.78 -3.67 -13.26
N ALA A 44 0.84 -3.41 -12.34
CA ALA A 44 0.44 -2.05 -11.99
C ALA A 44 1.60 -1.19 -11.44
N MET A 45 2.56 -1.78 -10.72
CA MET A 45 3.75 -1.07 -10.24
C MET A 45 4.70 -0.65 -11.36
N PHE A 46 4.71 -1.35 -12.50
CA PHE A 46 5.49 -0.97 -13.67
C PHE A 46 4.77 0.07 -14.53
N GLU A 47 3.46 -0.06 -14.68
CA GLU A 47 2.67 0.80 -15.56
C GLU A 47 2.44 2.20 -14.97
N VAL A 48 2.18 2.30 -13.65
CA VAL A 48 1.94 3.58 -12.96
C VAL A 48 3.07 4.61 -13.12
N PRO A 49 4.36 4.29 -12.91
CA PRO A 49 5.46 5.25 -13.14
C PRO A 49 5.83 5.39 -14.62
N GLY A 50 5.35 4.48 -15.49
CA GLY A 50 5.67 4.41 -16.91
C GLY A 50 4.83 5.33 -17.80
N SER A 51 3.73 5.90 -17.29
CA SER A 51 2.88 6.83 -18.03
C SER A 51 3.67 8.07 -18.44
N LYS A 52 3.92 8.19 -19.75
CA LYS A 52 4.73 9.27 -20.33
C LYS A 52 3.97 10.60 -20.32
N PRO A 53 4.68 11.75 -20.29
CA PRO A 53 4.04 13.05 -20.49
C PRO A 53 3.32 13.08 -21.85
N GLY A 54 1.99 13.12 -21.83
CA GLY A 54 1.12 13.08 -23.02
C GLY A 54 0.18 11.87 -23.09
N GLU A 55 0.35 10.87 -22.21
CA GLU A 55 -0.60 9.75 -22.05
C GLU A 55 -1.58 10.01 -20.90
N GLU A 56 -2.71 9.30 -20.95
CA GLU A 56 -3.75 9.34 -19.93
C GLU A 56 -3.15 8.92 -18.59
N SER A 57 -3.28 9.76 -17.56
CA SER A 57 -2.70 9.46 -16.25
C SER A 57 -3.50 8.37 -15.55
N VAL A 58 -2.82 7.41 -14.94
CA VAL A 58 -3.47 6.40 -14.10
C VAL A 58 -4.07 7.10 -12.88
N GLU A 59 -5.37 6.90 -12.62
CA GLU A 59 -6.04 7.45 -11.44
C GLU A 59 -6.29 6.36 -10.38
N VAL A 60 -6.70 5.17 -10.81
CA VAL A 60 -7.11 4.10 -9.90
C VAL A 60 -6.53 2.75 -10.34
N VAL A 61 -6.03 1.99 -9.38
CA VAL A 61 -5.70 0.57 -9.52
C VAL A 61 -6.74 -0.22 -8.74
N LEU A 62 -7.49 -1.08 -9.43
CA LEU A 62 -8.55 -1.91 -8.86
C LEU A 62 -8.10 -3.38 -8.79
N VAL A 63 -8.21 -3.96 -7.60
CA VAL A 63 -8.00 -5.38 -7.37
C VAL A 63 -9.34 -6.06 -7.12
N ASP A 64 -9.79 -6.84 -8.09
CA ASP A 64 -11.01 -7.64 -8.03
C ASP A 64 -10.72 -9.15 -7.91
N GLU A 65 -11.77 -9.95 -7.85
CA GLU A 65 -11.67 -11.41 -7.78
C GLU A 65 -10.93 -12.03 -8.98
N GLU A 66 -11.09 -11.44 -10.16
CA GLU A 66 -10.41 -11.88 -11.39
C GLU A 66 -8.89 -11.63 -11.29
N ALA A 67 -8.49 -10.50 -10.70
CA ALA A 67 -7.09 -10.18 -10.44
C ALA A 67 -6.40 -11.23 -9.56
N VAL A 68 -7.12 -11.80 -8.59
CA VAL A 68 -6.59 -12.81 -7.65
C VAL A 68 -6.60 -14.22 -8.25
N GLY A 69 -7.66 -14.54 -9.00
CA GLY A 69 -7.93 -15.88 -9.51
C GLY A 69 -8.27 -16.90 -8.41
N THR A 70 -8.69 -18.09 -8.83
CA THR A 70 -9.08 -19.18 -7.93
C THR A 70 -7.91 -20.12 -7.63
N ALA A 71 -8.17 -21.30 -7.05
CA ALA A 71 -7.15 -22.33 -6.88
C ALA A 71 -6.68 -22.91 -8.24
N ASP A 72 -7.58 -22.96 -9.22
CA ASP A 72 -7.36 -23.61 -10.51
C ASP A 72 -7.07 -22.60 -11.64
N THR A 73 -7.29 -21.30 -11.38
CA THR A 73 -7.06 -20.22 -12.35
C THR A 73 -6.02 -19.22 -11.86
N ILE A 74 -5.11 -18.86 -12.77
CA ILE A 74 -4.16 -17.77 -12.54
C ILE A 74 -4.92 -16.46 -12.71
N GLY A 75 -4.84 -15.57 -11.72
CA GLY A 75 -5.46 -14.25 -11.80
C GLY A 75 -4.77 -13.35 -12.83
N CYS A 76 -5.50 -12.40 -13.39
CA CYS A 76 -5.04 -11.53 -14.47
C CYS A 76 -4.30 -10.27 -14.00
N GLY A 77 -4.02 -10.13 -12.69
CA GLY A 77 -3.36 -8.94 -12.15
C GLY A 77 -4.33 -7.77 -11.93
N ALA A 78 -3.84 -6.71 -11.28
CA ALA A 78 -4.67 -5.55 -10.96
C ALA A 78 -5.08 -4.75 -12.20
N LYS A 79 -6.33 -4.29 -12.23
CA LYS A 79 -6.89 -3.48 -13.31
C LYS A 79 -6.50 -2.02 -13.14
N ILE A 80 -6.10 -1.37 -14.23
CA ILE A 80 -5.65 0.02 -14.24
C ILE A 80 -6.71 0.88 -14.93
N LEU A 81 -7.17 1.91 -14.22
CA LEU A 81 -8.18 2.85 -14.68
C LEU A 81 -7.49 4.19 -14.93
N HIS A 82 -7.53 4.60 -16.19
CA HIS A 82 -6.99 5.87 -16.65
C HIS A 82 -8.03 6.98 -16.49
N GLY A 83 -7.57 8.17 -16.11
CA GLY A 83 -8.42 9.33 -15.91
C GLY A 83 -8.87 9.95 -17.23
N SER A 84 -9.88 9.38 -17.88
CA SER A 84 -10.59 10.04 -18.96
C SER A 84 -11.76 10.76 -18.33
N SER A 85 -11.77 12.08 -18.52
CA SER A 85 -12.86 12.98 -18.18
C SER A 85 -14.24 12.31 -18.24
N GLY A 86 -14.82 12.01 -17.08
CA GLY A 86 -16.25 11.72 -16.89
C GLY A 86 -16.62 10.28 -16.55
N LEU A 87 -16.59 9.93 -15.26
CA LEU A 87 -17.83 9.60 -14.54
C LEU A 87 -17.60 9.63 -13.03
N GLU A 88 -18.28 10.58 -12.41
CA GLU A 88 -18.66 10.56 -11.00
C GLU A 88 -19.41 9.26 -10.62
N ASN A 89 -19.19 8.79 -9.39
CA ASN A 89 -19.85 7.68 -8.68
C ASN A 89 -19.21 6.28 -8.77
N ILE A 90 -18.11 6.12 -8.04
CA ILE A 90 -17.93 4.92 -7.21
C ILE A 90 -17.91 5.37 -5.75
N SER A 91 -19.03 5.25 -5.07
CA SER A 91 -19.13 5.36 -3.61
C SER A 91 -18.44 4.14 -3.00
N PRO A 92 -17.32 4.26 -2.28
CA PRO A 92 -16.88 3.18 -1.39
C PRO A 92 -17.75 3.26 -0.13
N THR A 93 -18.86 2.53 -0.12
CA THR A 93 -19.56 2.23 1.11
C THR A 93 -18.69 1.27 1.92
N THR A 94 -18.04 1.84 2.93
CA THR A 94 -17.72 1.21 4.22
C THR A 94 -16.66 0.10 4.22
N GLY A 95 -15.46 0.42 4.72
CA GLY A 95 -14.53 -0.59 5.24
C GLY A 95 -13.07 -0.17 5.39
N SER A 96 -12.75 0.48 6.52
CA SER A 96 -11.40 0.60 7.13
C SER A 96 -10.37 1.51 6.47
N SER A 97 -10.47 2.78 6.86
CA SER A 97 -9.34 3.73 6.90
C SER A 97 -8.22 3.19 7.80
N MET A 98 -7.05 2.88 7.22
CA MET A 98 -5.78 2.84 7.95
C MET A 98 -4.97 4.06 7.55
N THR A 99 -5.19 5.17 8.26
CA THR A 99 -4.33 6.35 8.25
C THR A 99 -3.13 6.06 9.14
N MET A 100 -1.93 5.97 8.56
CA MET A 100 -0.69 6.10 9.33
C MET A 100 -0.36 7.60 9.39
N GLU A 101 -0.63 8.22 10.53
CA GLU A 101 -0.06 9.53 10.87
C GLU A 101 1.46 9.41 10.95
N LYS A 102 2.13 10.23 10.13
CA LYS A 102 3.53 10.58 10.28
C LYS A 102 3.70 11.31 11.62
N ASN A 103 4.61 10.85 12.47
CA ASN A 103 5.32 11.75 13.37
C ASN A 103 6.79 11.79 12.94
N GLU A 104 7.14 12.92 12.32
CA GLU A 104 8.49 13.36 12.02
C GLU A 104 8.93 14.26 13.19
N ALA A 105 10.03 13.90 13.83
CA ALA A 105 10.74 14.80 14.73
C ALA A 105 12.24 14.59 14.49
N THR A 106 12.78 15.36 13.55
CA THR A 106 14.21 15.69 13.50
C THR A 106 14.46 16.83 14.47
N LYS A 107 15.47 16.68 15.33
CA LYS A 107 16.32 17.80 15.73
C LYS A 107 17.70 17.26 16.10
N GLU A 108 18.64 17.50 15.18
CA GLU A 108 20.08 17.58 15.44
C GLU A 108 20.34 18.63 16.53
N ASP A 109 21.44 18.53 17.29
CA ASP A 109 22.27 19.66 17.80
C ASP A 109 23.17 19.19 18.96
N LEU A 110 24.45 18.93 18.62
CA LEU A 110 25.68 19.45 19.25
C LEU A 110 26.08 19.05 20.69
N ASP A 111 27.32 18.53 20.76
CA ASP A 111 28.18 18.39 21.94
C ASP A 111 28.12 19.61 22.89
N LEU A 112 27.92 19.36 24.18
CA LEU A 112 28.37 20.26 25.23
C LEU A 112 28.76 19.44 26.47
N GLU A 113 30.06 19.26 26.67
CA GLU A 113 30.62 18.94 27.97
C GLU A 113 30.10 19.95 29.00
N SER A 114 29.49 19.48 30.08
CA SER A 114 29.30 20.28 31.29
C SER A 114 29.62 19.43 32.51
N GLU A 115 30.72 19.82 33.13
CA GLU A 115 31.21 19.40 34.43
C GLU A 115 30.10 19.54 35.48
N ASP A 116 29.86 18.50 36.28
CA ASP A 116 28.86 18.50 37.34
C ASP A 116 29.48 19.10 38.62
N PRO A 117 29.13 20.35 39.04
CA PRO A 117 29.70 20.94 40.23
C PRO A 117 28.74 20.73 41.40
N ALA A 118 29.24 19.97 42.38
CA ALA A 118 28.76 19.88 43.75
C ALA A 118 27.53 19.00 44.03
N ARG A 119 27.78 17.89 44.75
CA ARG A 119 27.45 17.73 46.19
C ARG A 119 27.86 16.30 46.62
N ALA A 120 28.93 16.14 47.39
CA ALA A 120 29.02 16.39 48.83
C ALA A 120 28.12 15.46 49.67
N LEU A 121 28.81 14.67 50.52
CA LEU A 121 28.37 13.86 51.65
C LEU A 121 27.61 12.56 51.37
N SER A 122 28.29 11.42 51.60
CA SER A 122 27.97 10.53 52.74
C SER A 122 28.95 9.35 52.85
N LEU A 123 29.68 9.33 53.98
CA LEU A 123 30.41 8.25 54.69
C LEU A 123 31.48 7.43 53.94
#